data_AF-A0A549T4S2-F1
#
_entry.id   AF-A0A549T4S2-F1
#
_cell.length_a   1.000
_cell.length_b   1.000
_cell.length_c   1.000
_cell.angle_alpha   90.00
_cell.angle_beta   90.00
_cell.angle_gamma   90.00
#
_symmetry.space_group_name_H-M   'P 1'
#
loop_
_entity.id
_entity.type
_entity.pdbx_description
1 polymer ?
#
loop_
_entity_poly.entity_id
_entity_poly.type
_entity_poly.pdbx_seq_one_letter_code
_entity_poly.pdbx_strand_id
1 'polypeptide(L)'
;MSLANRLSSCLSATRQFCWRLYQRATGAQQKTFFLHVGTHKTGTTSIQHFLYDHREDLDRQGIYIPKAGRPPEYAGHHLLPWQMLRDKRIDPSLDPISDLVAELRDVLHPVVVVSSEDLEFVATRPDQLREFCNRVRALGYRIEIILYLRERTSYIQAIYREQTRQGARYPLDWYTQQAEETNVIRMSEIKCFDLDYPRLIRNLSRAAKCRVRVMHYEAEANGMGLLPSFLTILGADEAFIDKGRTALRYNVS
;
A
#
# COMPACT_ATOMS: atom_id res chain seq x y z
N MET A 1 13.84 -31.57 -0.47
CA MET A 1 12.51 -31.08 -0.90
C MET A 1 11.56 -32.26 -1.01
N SER A 2 10.48 -32.28 -0.22
CA SER A 2 9.52 -33.39 -0.19
C SER A 2 8.69 -33.48 -1.48
N LEU A 3 8.12 -34.66 -1.75
CA LEU A 3 7.26 -34.92 -2.92
C LEU A 3 6.04 -33.96 -2.96
N ALA A 4 5.50 -33.60 -1.78
CA ALA A 4 4.41 -32.66 -1.63
C ALA A 4 4.76 -31.24 -2.13
N ASN A 5 5.98 -30.76 -1.85
CA ASN A 5 6.43 -29.44 -2.32
C ASN A 5 6.56 -29.41 -3.85
N ARG A 6 6.98 -30.52 -4.47
CA ARG A 6 7.06 -30.62 -5.94
C ARG A 6 5.66 -30.62 -6.57
N LEU A 7 4.72 -31.38 -6.01
CA LEU A 7 3.32 -31.41 -6.49
C LEU A 7 2.62 -30.06 -6.37
N SER A 8 2.77 -29.36 -5.23
CA SER A 8 2.23 -28.01 -5.04
C SER A 8 2.84 -26.98 -6.00
N SER A 9 4.16 -27.02 -6.21
CA SER A 9 4.83 -26.15 -7.19
C SER A 9 4.37 -26.41 -8.63
N CYS A 10 4.10 -27.68 -8.98
CA CYS A 10 3.61 -28.07 -10.29
C CYS A 10 2.18 -27.57 -10.51
N LEU A 11 1.28 -27.74 -9.53
CA LEU A 11 -0.09 -27.23 -9.59
C LEU A 11 -0.16 -25.71 -9.72
N SER A 12 0.67 -24.97 -8.99
CA SER A 12 0.75 -23.50 -9.11
C SER A 12 1.26 -23.08 -10.49
N ALA A 13 2.30 -23.75 -11.00
CA ALA A 13 2.81 -23.49 -12.35
C ALA A 13 1.76 -23.78 -13.43
N THR A 14 1.01 -24.88 -13.30
CA THR A 14 -0.10 -25.22 -14.19
C THR A 14 -1.21 -24.17 -14.12
N ARG A 15 -1.59 -23.70 -12.93
CA ARG A 15 -2.62 -22.64 -12.78
C ARG A 15 -2.19 -21.31 -13.40
N GLN A 16 -0.94 -20.88 -13.18
CA GLN A 16 -0.41 -19.68 -13.81
C GLN A 16 -0.31 -19.83 -15.34
N PHE A 17 0.07 -21.01 -15.82
CA PHE A 17 0.10 -21.31 -17.25
C PHE A 17 -1.31 -21.29 -17.86
N CYS A 18 -2.29 -21.95 -17.23
CA CYS A 18 -3.69 -21.91 -17.62
C CYS A 18 -4.25 -20.49 -17.62
N TRP A 19 -3.91 -19.66 -16.62
CA TRP A 19 -4.29 -18.26 -16.59
C TRP A 19 -3.70 -17.47 -17.77
N ARG A 20 -2.42 -17.68 -18.12
CA ARG A 20 -1.80 -17.04 -19.29
C ARG A 20 -2.44 -17.49 -20.60
N LEU A 21 -2.83 -18.76 -20.72
CA LEU A 21 -3.59 -19.27 -21.87
C LEU A 21 -4.98 -18.64 -21.92
N TYR A 22 -5.67 -18.55 -20.80
CA TYR A 22 -6.97 -17.88 -20.67
C TYR A 22 -6.88 -16.40 -21.08
N GLN A 23 -5.87 -15.66 -20.62
CA GLN A 23 -5.65 -14.27 -21.04
C GLN A 23 -5.43 -14.14 -22.55
N ARG A 24 -4.64 -15.04 -23.14
CA ARG A 24 -4.42 -15.06 -24.59
C ARG A 24 -5.68 -15.42 -25.38
N ALA A 25 -6.50 -16.34 -24.86
CA ALA A 25 -7.70 -16.80 -25.53
C ALA A 25 -8.88 -15.82 -25.39
N THR A 26 -8.98 -15.09 -24.28
CA THR A 26 -10.14 -14.23 -23.96
C THR A 26 -9.85 -12.74 -24.04
N GLY A 27 -8.58 -12.33 -24.23
CA GLY A 27 -8.18 -10.93 -24.12
C GLY A 27 -8.28 -10.37 -22.70
N ALA A 28 -8.42 -11.23 -21.68
CA ALA A 28 -8.56 -10.81 -20.29
C ALA A 28 -7.37 -9.93 -19.86
N GLN A 29 -7.70 -8.81 -19.22
CA GLN A 29 -6.74 -7.77 -18.84
C GLN A 29 -5.62 -8.33 -17.93
N GLN A 30 -4.43 -7.76 -18.04
CA GLN A 30 -3.30 -8.11 -17.19
C GLN A 30 -3.64 -7.86 -15.72
N LYS A 31 -3.36 -8.85 -14.85
CA LYS A 31 -3.59 -8.70 -13.40
C LYS A 31 -2.85 -7.47 -12.87
N THR A 32 -3.48 -6.70 -12.00
CA THR A 32 -2.91 -5.49 -11.40
C THR A 32 -2.76 -5.66 -9.89
N PHE A 33 -1.57 -5.35 -9.39
CA PHE A 33 -1.25 -5.28 -7.97
C PHE A 33 -1.13 -3.79 -7.60
N PHE A 34 -2.09 -3.31 -6.83
CA PHE A 34 -2.07 -1.95 -6.29
C PHE A 34 -1.30 -1.93 -4.97
N LEU A 35 -0.30 -1.06 -4.93
CA LEU A 35 0.42 -0.70 -3.71
C LEU A 35 -0.07 0.69 -3.27
N HIS A 36 -0.90 0.73 -2.24
CA HIS A 36 -1.33 1.98 -1.62
C HIS A 36 -0.32 2.39 -0.55
N VAL A 37 0.40 3.48 -0.81
CA VAL A 37 1.64 3.86 -0.11
C VAL A 37 1.40 4.91 0.99
N GLY A 38 0.18 5.39 1.17
CA GLY A 38 -0.09 6.57 1.99
C GLY A 38 -0.19 7.82 1.13
N THR A 39 0.34 8.98 1.54
CA THR A 39 1.25 9.22 2.68
C THR A 39 0.59 9.12 4.06
N HIS A 40 1.35 9.19 5.15
CA HIS A 40 0.75 9.34 6.48
C HIS A 40 -0.23 10.54 6.49
N LYS A 41 -1.26 10.49 7.34
CA LYS A 41 -2.22 11.59 7.54
C LYS A 41 -3.05 11.96 6.28
N THR A 42 -3.22 11.02 5.34
CA THR A 42 -4.09 11.16 4.16
C THR A 42 -5.32 10.23 4.18
N GLY A 43 -5.79 9.85 5.37
CA GLY A 43 -6.97 8.98 5.52
C GLY A 43 -6.71 7.48 5.32
N THR A 44 -5.45 7.05 5.37
CA THR A 44 -5.03 5.66 5.19
C THR A 44 -5.71 4.68 6.13
N THR A 45 -5.86 5.06 7.40
CA THR A 45 -6.54 4.24 8.41
C THR A 45 -7.98 3.93 8.01
N SER A 46 -8.71 4.93 7.50
CA SER A 46 -10.09 4.72 7.02
C SER A 46 -10.15 3.75 5.85
N ILE A 47 -9.24 3.92 4.88
CA ILE A 47 -9.12 3.03 3.72
C ILE A 47 -8.80 1.60 4.18
N GLN A 48 -7.81 1.43 5.07
CA GLN A 48 -7.38 0.12 5.52
C GLN A 48 -8.46 -0.64 6.30
N HIS A 49 -9.16 0.02 7.22
CA HIS A 49 -10.28 -0.60 7.94
C HIS A 49 -11.39 -1.01 6.98
N PHE A 50 -11.79 -0.14 6.06
CA PHE A 50 -12.82 -0.48 5.08
C PHE A 50 -12.44 -1.69 4.22
N LEU A 51 -11.20 -1.73 3.70
CA LEU A 51 -10.70 -2.88 2.94
C LEU A 51 -10.65 -4.17 3.79
N TYR A 52 -10.35 -4.06 5.07
CA TYR A 52 -10.30 -5.20 5.99
C TYR A 52 -11.70 -5.73 6.30
N ASP A 53 -12.62 -4.84 6.68
CA ASP A 53 -13.98 -5.15 7.10
C ASP A 53 -14.82 -5.70 5.95
N HIS A 54 -14.54 -5.25 4.71
CA HIS A 54 -15.28 -5.66 3.51
C HIS A 54 -14.48 -6.53 2.54
N ARG A 55 -13.40 -7.18 3.00
CA ARG A 55 -12.56 -8.04 2.15
C ARG A 55 -13.33 -9.14 1.43
N GLU A 56 -14.38 -9.69 2.06
CA GLU A 56 -15.20 -10.76 1.45
C GLU A 56 -16.13 -10.23 0.35
N ASP A 57 -16.63 -8.99 0.51
CA ASP A 57 -17.43 -8.34 -0.52
C ASP A 57 -16.56 -7.98 -1.74
N LEU A 58 -15.34 -7.49 -1.48
CA LEU A 58 -14.33 -7.17 -2.50
C LEU A 58 -13.83 -8.42 -3.25
N ASP A 59 -13.65 -9.54 -2.53
CA ASP A 59 -13.25 -10.82 -3.12
C ASP A 59 -14.25 -11.27 -4.19
N ARG A 60 -15.56 -11.17 -3.90
CA ARG A 60 -16.63 -11.48 -4.88
C ARG A 60 -16.62 -10.58 -6.12
N GLN A 61 -16.02 -9.40 -6.02
CA GLN A 61 -15.85 -8.45 -7.14
C GLN A 61 -14.53 -8.62 -7.90
N GLY A 62 -13.69 -9.60 -7.53
CA GLY A 62 -12.40 -9.80 -8.15
C GLY A 62 -11.26 -8.95 -7.57
N ILE A 63 -11.48 -8.33 -6.41
CA ILE A 63 -10.52 -7.48 -5.71
C ILE A 63 -10.04 -8.21 -4.45
N TYR A 64 -8.83 -8.75 -4.52
CA TYR A 64 -8.26 -9.51 -3.42
C TYR A 64 -7.47 -8.64 -2.44
N ILE A 65 -7.77 -8.78 -1.16
CA ILE A 65 -7.05 -8.09 -0.08
C ILE A 65 -6.29 -9.14 0.75
N PRO A 66 -4.95 -9.25 0.61
CA PRO A 66 -4.18 -10.32 1.24
C PRO A 66 -4.24 -10.33 2.76
N LYS A 67 -4.16 -11.53 3.36
CA LYS A 67 -4.03 -11.69 4.81
C LYS A 67 -2.59 -11.48 5.27
N ALA A 68 -1.62 -12.00 4.52
CA ALA A 68 -0.20 -11.85 4.82
C ALA A 68 0.21 -10.37 4.84
N GLY A 69 1.17 -10.05 5.69
CA GLY A 69 1.66 -8.69 5.86
C GLY A 69 0.89 -7.85 6.88
N ARG A 70 -0.23 -8.33 7.44
CA ARG A 70 -1.00 -7.63 8.48
C ARG A 70 -0.58 -8.05 9.89
N PRO A 71 -0.16 -7.12 10.77
CA PRO A 71 -0.03 -7.41 12.18
C PRO A 71 -1.43 -7.55 12.83
N PRO A 72 -1.57 -8.30 13.94
CA PRO A 72 -2.87 -8.48 14.62
C PRO A 72 -3.57 -7.17 15.03
N GLU A 73 -2.77 -6.16 15.38
CA GLU A 73 -3.26 -4.88 15.91
C GLU A 73 -3.77 -3.91 14.82
N TYR A 74 -3.54 -4.21 13.53
CA TYR A 74 -3.72 -3.24 12.44
C TYR A 74 -4.48 -3.83 11.24
N ALA A 75 -5.35 -3.02 10.62
CA ALA A 75 -6.02 -3.38 9.37
C ALA A 75 -5.08 -3.29 8.14
N GLY A 76 -4.01 -2.50 8.23
CA GLY A 76 -3.00 -2.28 7.19
C GLY A 76 -1.92 -3.37 7.15
N HIS A 77 -1.25 -3.48 6.00
CA HIS A 77 -0.23 -4.51 5.73
C HIS A 77 1.17 -4.06 6.20
N HIS A 78 1.28 -3.59 7.44
CA HIS A 78 2.49 -2.94 7.96
C HIS A 78 3.70 -3.86 8.11
N LEU A 79 3.51 -5.18 8.24
CA LEU A 79 4.65 -6.10 8.34
C LEU A 79 5.53 -6.08 7.07
N LEU A 80 4.95 -5.72 5.91
CA LEU A 80 5.68 -5.63 4.64
C LEU A 80 6.70 -4.47 4.65
N PRO A 81 6.31 -3.19 4.82
CA PRO A 81 7.29 -2.11 4.95
C PRO A 81 8.18 -2.28 6.18
N TRP A 82 7.69 -2.83 7.30
CA TRP A 82 8.54 -3.08 8.47
C TRP A 82 9.68 -4.05 8.15
N GLN A 83 9.42 -5.13 7.42
CA GLN A 83 10.47 -6.04 6.94
C GLN A 83 11.47 -5.29 6.01
N MET A 84 10.97 -4.52 5.04
CA MET A 84 11.82 -3.78 4.09
C MET A 84 12.69 -2.71 4.77
N LEU A 85 12.17 -2.07 5.81
CA LEU A 85 12.84 -1.02 6.58
C LEU A 85 13.73 -1.59 7.69
N ARG A 86 13.62 -2.90 8.00
CA ARG A 86 14.22 -3.54 9.17
C ARG A 86 13.77 -2.88 10.48
N ASP A 87 12.48 -2.59 10.56
CA ASP A 87 11.85 -2.01 11.74
C ASP A 87 11.93 -2.99 12.92
N LYS A 88 12.26 -2.50 14.12
CA LYS A 88 12.40 -3.34 15.32
C LYS A 88 11.07 -3.93 15.81
N ARG A 89 9.93 -3.43 15.30
CA ARG A 89 8.59 -3.95 15.62
C ARG A 89 8.31 -5.32 15.01
N ILE A 90 9.00 -5.71 13.95
CA ILE A 90 8.81 -7.03 13.34
C ILE A 90 9.62 -8.09 14.08
N ASP A 91 9.00 -9.23 14.36
CA ASP A 91 9.71 -10.41 14.82
C ASP A 91 10.66 -10.89 13.70
N PRO A 92 11.99 -11.00 13.95
CA PRO A 92 12.95 -11.44 12.95
C PRO A 92 12.72 -12.83 12.37
N SER A 93 11.91 -13.67 13.01
CA SER A 93 11.53 -15.00 12.51
C SER A 93 10.43 -14.98 11.45
N LEU A 94 9.73 -13.84 11.29
CA LEU A 94 8.68 -13.68 10.28
C LEU A 94 9.27 -13.28 8.92
N ASP A 95 8.68 -13.80 7.85
CA ASP A 95 8.97 -13.40 6.47
C ASP A 95 7.67 -13.05 5.72
N PRO A 96 7.00 -11.95 6.10
CA PRO A 96 5.68 -11.61 5.56
C PRO A 96 5.68 -11.36 4.05
N ILE A 97 6.82 -10.96 3.45
CA ILE A 97 6.92 -10.86 1.99
C ILE A 97 6.87 -12.27 1.36
N SER A 98 7.55 -13.26 1.93
CA SER A 98 7.46 -14.64 1.44
C SER A 98 6.09 -15.26 1.68
N ASP A 99 5.48 -14.98 2.81
CA ASP A 99 4.10 -15.42 3.10
C ASP A 99 3.12 -14.82 2.10
N LEU A 100 3.25 -13.52 1.78
CA LEU A 100 2.44 -12.86 0.75
C LEU A 100 2.66 -13.50 -0.63
N VAL A 101 3.91 -13.73 -1.02
CA VAL A 101 4.20 -14.37 -2.32
C VAL A 101 3.64 -15.78 -2.37
N ALA A 102 3.67 -16.54 -1.28
CA ALA A 102 3.06 -17.86 -1.20
C ALA A 102 1.54 -17.80 -1.29
N GLU A 103 0.89 -16.90 -0.55
CA GLU A 103 -0.56 -16.66 -0.58
C GLU A 103 -1.03 -16.31 -1.99
N LEU A 104 -0.32 -15.42 -2.69
CA LEU A 104 -0.71 -14.95 -4.01
C LEU A 104 -0.48 -15.97 -5.15
N ARG A 105 0.22 -17.08 -4.92
CA ARG A 105 0.46 -18.10 -5.97
C ARG A 105 -0.83 -18.69 -6.53
N ASP A 106 -1.84 -18.84 -5.68
CA ASP A 106 -3.11 -19.47 -6.01
C ASP A 106 -4.24 -18.45 -6.24
N VAL A 107 -3.95 -17.16 -6.07
CA VAL A 107 -4.92 -16.08 -6.27
C VAL A 107 -5.09 -15.81 -7.77
N LEU A 108 -6.31 -16.04 -8.27
CA LEU A 108 -6.67 -15.81 -9.67
C LEU A 108 -7.31 -14.44 -9.92
N HIS A 109 -7.51 -13.65 -8.86
CA HIS A 109 -8.14 -12.33 -8.95
C HIS A 109 -7.37 -11.37 -9.87
N PRO A 110 -8.10 -10.58 -10.69
CA PRO A 110 -7.51 -9.58 -11.57
C PRO A 110 -6.88 -8.42 -10.79
N VAL A 111 -7.37 -8.13 -9.59
CA VAL A 111 -6.90 -7.04 -8.74
C VAL A 111 -6.44 -7.60 -7.40
N VAL A 112 -5.26 -7.16 -6.95
CA VAL A 112 -4.76 -7.37 -5.58
C VAL A 112 -4.39 -6.01 -4.99
N VAL A 113 -4.73 -5.77 -3.73
CA VAL A 113 -4.42 -4.49 -3.06
C VAL A 113 -3.69 -4.72 -1.75
N VAL A 114 -2.51 -4.13 -1.64
CA VAL A 114 -1.77 -3.99 -0.39
C VAL A 114 -1.75 -2.51 0.00
N SER A 115 -1.99 -2.23 1.27
CA SER A 115 -2.15 -0.88 1.80
C SER A 115 -1.40 -0.73 3.11
N SER A 116 -0.48 0.23 3.17
CA SER A 116 0.21 0.68 4.38
C SER A 116 0.87 2.03 4.11
N GLU A 117 0.68 2.99 5.01
CA GLU A 117 1.32 4.30 4.94
C GLU A 117 2.83 4.26 5.23
N ASP A 118 3.31 3.24 5.95
CA ASP A 118 4.75 3.03 6.19
C ASP A 118 5.53 2.73 4.89
N LEU A 119 4.82 2.35 3.81
CA LEU A 119 5.44 2.15 2.49
C LEU A 119 6.04 3.44 1.93
N GLU A 120 5.60 4.63 2.38
CA GLU A 120 6.20 5.89 1.94
C GLU A 120 7.69 5.96 2.30
N PHE A 121 8.05 5.43 3.47
CA PHE A 121 9.42 5.43 3.98
C PHE A 121 10.32 4.48 3.20
N VAL A 122 9.74 3.45 2.55
CA VAL A 122 10.47 2.48 1.72
C VAL A 122 11.10 3.15 0.49
N ALA A 123 10.69 4.37 0.13
CA ALA A 123 11.37 5.18 -0.88
C ALA A 123 12.87 5.43 -0.55
N THR A 124 13.25 5.33 0.73
CA THR A 124 14.66 5.41 1.20
C THR A 124 15.43 4.09 1.07
N ARG A 125 14.75 2.99 0.73
CA ARG A 125 15.29 1.63 0.54
C ARG A 125 14.93 1.10 -0.86
N PRO A 126 15.40 1.75 -1.94
CA PRO A 126 14.97 1.45 -3.31
C PRO A 126 15.22 0.00 -3.74
N ASP A 127 16.27 -0.65 -3.23
CA ASP A 127 16.56 -2.05 -3.56
C ASP A 127 15.57 -3.02 -2.92
N GLN A 128 15.08 -2.72 -1.71
CA GLN A 128 14.08 -3.54 -1.03
C GLN A 128 12.73 -3.44 -1.75
N LEU A 129 12.31 -2.23 -2.14
CA LEU A 129 11.11 -2.04 -2.95
C LEU A 129 11.23 -2.73 -4.31
N ARG A 130 12.38 -2.60 -4.96
CA ARG A 130 12.64 -3.23 -6.26
C ARG A 130 12.53 -4.76 -6.16
N GLU A 131 13.13 -5.36 -5.14
CA GLU A 131 13.07 -6.80 -4.92
C GLU A 131 11.65 -7.28 -4.66
N PHE A 132 10.93 -6.61 -3.76
CA PHE A 132 9.50 -6.87 -3.52
C PHE A 132 8.68 -6.83 -4.83
N CYS A 133 8.83 -5.76 -5.61
CA CYS A 133 8.14 -5.60 -6.87
C CYS A 133 8.53 -6.66 -7.90
N ASN A 134 9.79 -7.12 -7.94
CA ASN A 134 10.22 -8.21 -8.82
C ASN A 134 9.53 -9.53 -8.47
N ARG A 135 9.41 -9.83 -7.17
CA ARG A 135 8.70 -11.04 -6.69
C ARG A 135 7.22 -11.01 -7.06
N VAL A 136 6.56 -9.86 -6.90
CA VAL A 136 5.16 -9.66 -7.32
C VAL A 136 5.00 -9.79 -8.84
N ARG A 137 5.92 -9.23 -9.63
CA ARG A 137 5.92 -9.39 -11.10
C ARG A 137 6.10 -10.82 -11.55
N ALA A 138 6.91 -11.62 -10.84
CA ALA A 138 7.11 -13.02 -11.16
C ALA A 138 5.79 -13.83 -11.09
N LEU A 139 4.83 -13.37 -10.29
CA LEU A 139 3.47 -13.94 -10.20
C LEU A 139 2.53 -13.48 -11.34
N GLY A 140 3.01 -12.64 -12.26
CA GLY A 140 2.27 -12.17 -13.43
C GLY A 140 1.49 -10.86 -13.22
N TYR A 141 1.69 -10.16 -12.11
CA TYR A 141 1.04 -8.88 -11.86
C TYR A 141 1.82 -7.71 -12.48
N ARG A 142 1.08 -6.79 -13.08
CA ARG A 142 1.53 -5.40 -13.30
C ARG A 142 1.35 -4.64 -11.99
N ILE A 143 2.30 -3.79 -11.63
CA ILE A 143 2.24 -3.03 -10.39
C ILE A 143 1.80 -1.59 -10.70
N GLU A 144 0.90 -1.04 -9.87
CA GLU A 144 0.59 0.38 -9.82
C GLU A 144 0.68 0.87 -8.37
N ILE A 145 1.27 2.05 -8.17
CA ILE A 145 1.28 2.69 -6.85
C ILE A 145 0.15 3.70 -6.80
N ILE A 146 -0.60 3.72 -5.70
CA ILE A 146 -1.56 4.79 -5.36
C ILE A 146 -0.94 5.59 -4.22
N LEU A 147 -0.69 6.88 -4.45
CA LEU A 147 -0.04 7.79 -3.52
C LEU A 147 -0.90 9.04 -3.32
N TYR A 148 -1.43 9.21 -2.12
CA TYR A 148 -2.09 10.44 -1.69
C TYR A 148 -1.06 11.42 -1.14
N LEU A 149 -1.11 12.65 -1.62
CA LEU A 149 -0.31 13.76 -1.14
C LEU A 149 -1.22 14.81 -0.52
N ARG A 150 -0.81 15.33 0.63
CA ARG A 150 -1.49 16.40 1.36
C ARG A 150 -0.81 17.74 1.09
N GLU A 151 -1.54 18.85 1.15
CA GLU A 151 -0.92 20.17 1.06
C GLU A 151 0.17 20.31 2.14
N ARG A 152 1.32 20.88 1.77
CA ARG A 152 2.56 20.81 2.56
C ARG A 152 2.37 21.38 3.97
N THR A 153 1.77 22.56 4.11
CA THR A 153 1.54 23.22 5.40
C THR A 153 0.59 22.42 6.29
N SER A 154 -0.54 21.99 5.70
CA SER A 154 -1.52 21.11 6.31
C SER A 154 -0.90 19.78 6.76
N TYR A 155 0.04 19.24 5.97
CA TYR A 155 0.74 18.00 6.30
C TYR A 155 1.71 18.16 7.47
N ILE A 156 2.51 19.23 7.49
CA ILE A 156 3.40 19.56 8.62
C ILE A 156 2.59 19.64 9.93
N GLN A 157 1.46 20.35 9.92
CA GLN A 157 0.58 20.45 11.08
C GLN A 157 0.00 19.09 11.49
N ALA A 158 -0.40 18.26 10.52
CA ALA A 158 -0.93 16.93 10.80
C ALA A 158 0.14 16.00 11.39
N ILE A 159 1.38 16.04 10.90
CA ILE A 159 2.51 15.30 11.46
C ILE A 159 2.78 15.77 12.89
N TYR A 160 2.89 17.09 13.12
CA TYR A 160 3.10 17.65 14.45
C TYR A 160 2.05 17.16 15.46
N ARG A 161 0.76 17.27 15.12
CA ARG A 161 -0.33 16.79 15.99
C ARG A 161 -0.23 15.29 16.29
N GLU A 162 0.11 14.50 15.28
CA GLU A 162 0.27 13.05 15.44
C GLU A 162 1.44 12.69 16.34
N GLN A 163 2.62 13.27 16.07
CA GLN A 163 3.83 12.97 16.83
C GLN A 163 3.70 13.44 18.28
N THR A 164 3.06 14.60 18.53
CA THR A 164 2.75 15.06 19.88
C THR A 164 1.83 14.09 20.63
N ARG A 165 0.80 13.52 19.96
CA ARG A 165 -0.04 12.47 20.56
C ARG A 165 0.74 11.18 20.86
N GLN A 166 1.73 10.86 20.03
CA GLN A 166 2.66 9.74 20.23
C GLN A 166 3.76 10.05 21.25
N GLY A 167 3.77 11.24 21.86
CA GLY A 167 4.68 11.62 22.95
C GLY A 167 5.91 12.42 22.54
N ALA A 168 6.06 12.79 21.26
CA ALA A 168 7.12 13.68 20.83
C ALA A 168 6.97 15.08 21.46
N ARG A 169 8.09 15.73 21.77
CA ARG A 169 8.12 17.03 22.50
C ARG A 169 8.71 18.18 21.69
N TYR A 170 8.78 18.05 20.37
CA TYR A 170 9.25 19.12 19.49
C TYR A 170 8.12 20.15 19.27
N PRO A 171 8.41 21.47 19.31
CA PRO A 171 7.43 22.50 18.96
C PRO A 171 7.14 22.50 17.45
N LEU A 172 6.01 23.06 17.02
CA LEU A 172 5.63 23.14 15.60
C LEU A 172 6.72 23.79 14.73
N ASP A 173 7.35 24.86 15.21
CA ASP A 173 8.40 25.58 14.48
C ASP A 173 9.60 24.69 14.13
N TRP A 174 9.90 23.69 14.97
CA TRP A 174 10.94 22.71 14.66
C TRP A 174 10.56 21.87 13.42
N TYR A 175 9.29 21.46 13.28
CA TYR A 175 8.84 20.71 12.11
C TYR A 175 8.86 21.58 10.85
N THR A 176 8.44 22.84 10.97
CA THR A 176 8.48 23.82 9.88
C THR A 176 9.92 24.04 9.41
N GLN A 177 10.86 24.28 10.34
CA GLN A 177 12.27 24.48 10.03
C GLN A 177 12.87 23.25 9.32
N GLN A 178 12.63 22.04 9.82
CA GLN A 178 13.11 20.81 9.17
C GLN A 178 12.55 20.65 7.74
N ALA A 179 11.25 20.94 7.57
CA ALA A 179 10.61 20.87 6.27
C ALA A 179 11.18 21.91 5.30
N GLU A 180 11.52 23.12 5.74
CA GLU A 180 12.09 24.19 4.91
C GLU A 180 13.55 23.92 4.53
N GLU A 181 14.38 23.52 5.49
CA GLU A 181 15.82 23.34 5.29
C GLU A 181 16.15 22.08 4.46
N THR A 182 15.42 20.99 4.68
CA THR A 182 15.79 19.67 4.14
C THR A 182 14.74 19.03 3.24
N ASN A 183 13.51 19.58 3.24
CA ASN A 183 12.31 18.93 2.68
C ASN A 183 12.02 17.56 3.31
N VAL A 184 12.56 17.25 4.49
CA VAL A 184 12.31 15.99 5.20
C VAL A 184 12.10 16.26 6.68
N ILE A 185 11.03 15.72 7.25
CA ILE A 185 10.86 15.66 8.70
C ILE A 185 11.31 14.27 9.16
N ARG A 186 12.45 14.20 9.84
CA ARG A 186 13.04 12.93 10.32
C ARG A 186 12.72 12.71 11.80
N MET A 187 11.91 11.70 12.10
CA MET A 187 11.58 11.29 13.48
C MET A 187 12.49 10.17 13.99
N SER A 188 13.02 9.35 13.08
CA SER A 188 13.97 8.28 13.40
C SER A 188 14.77 7.87 12.17
N GLU A 189 15.60 6.82 12.27
CA GLU A 189 16.30 6.26 11.12
C GLU A 189 15.35 5.78 10.01
N ILE A 190 14.15 5.32 10.38
CA ILE A 190 13.17 4.76 9.43
C ILE A 190 12.00 5.70 9.17
N LYS A 191 11.56 6.50 10.15
CA LYS A 191 10.42 7.43 9.99
C LYS A 191 10.91 8.76 9.41
N CYS A 192 10.76 8.92 8.09
CA CYS A 192 11.20 10.07 7.33
C CYS A 192 10.08 10.58 6.42
N PHE A 193 9.41 11.66 6.82
CA PHE A 193 8.36 12.25 5.99
C PHE A 193 8.99 13.14 4.92
N ASP A 194 9.00 12.69 3.67
CA ASP A 194 9.57 13.42 2.53
C ASP A 194 8.54 14.39 1.94
N LEU A 195 8.78 15.69 2.13
CA LEU A 195 7.93 16.77 1.62
C LEU A 195 8.37 17.24 0.22
N ASP A 196 9.49 16.74 -0.32
CA ASP A 196 9.83 16.89 -1.74
C ASP A 196 9.06 15.83 -2.54
N TYR A 197 7.79 16.12 -2.81
CA TYR A 197 6.91 15.19 -3.52
C TYR A 197 7.44 14.75 -4.88
N PRO A 198 8.04 15.62 -5.73
CA PRO A 198 8.71 15.17 -6.94
C PRO A 198 9.80 14.12 -6.68
N ARG A 199 10.64 14.30 -5.64
CA ARG A 199 11.64 13.30 -5.24
C ARG A 199 10.99 12.00 -4.77
N LEU A 200 9.99 12.07 -3.91
CA LEU A 200 9.26 10.90 -3.41
C LEU A 200 8.67 10.08 -4.56
N ILE A 201 7.90 10.72 -5.46
CA ILE A 201 7.29 10.09 -6.63
C ILE A 201 8.37 9.45 -7.52
N ARG A 202 9.45 10.18 -7.80
CA ARG A 202 10.56 9.69 -8.64
C ARG A 202 11.23 8.47 -8.02
N ASN A 203 11.49 8.48 -6.72
CA ASN A 203 12.15 7.38 -6.02
C ASN A 203 11.26 6.13 -6.04
N LEU A 204 9.98 6.28 -5.69
CA LEU A 204 8.99 5.19 -5.76
C LEU A 204 8.88 4.63 -7.18
N SER A 205 8.69 5.49 -8.19
CA SER A 205 8.52 5.07 -9.59
C SER A 205 9.76 4.35 -10.12
N ARG A 206 10.97 4.84 -9.85
CA ARG A 206 12.23 4.22 -10.31
C ARG A 206 12.54 2.91 -9.61
N ALA A 207 12.30 2.83 -8.31
CA ALA A 207 12.53 1.62 -7.53
C ALA A 207 11.54 0.53 -7.95
N ALA A 208 10.25 0.87 -7.93
CA ALA A 208 9.18 -0.05 -8.29
C ALA A 208 9.12 -0.34 -9.78
N LYS A 209 9.67 0.51 -10.67
CA LYS A 209 9.52 0.45 -12.15
C LYS A 209 8.06 0.43 -12.60
N CYS A 210 7.26 1.34 -12.05
CA CYS A 210 5.83 1.42 -12.34
C CYS A 210 5.32 2.86 -12.38
N ARG A 211 4.08 2.99 -12.84
CA ARG A 211 3.31 4.23 -12.72
C ARG A 211 2.98 4.47 -11.24
N VAL A 212 3.12 5.72 -10.83
CA VAL A 212 2.60 6.24 -9.56
C VAL A 212 1.38 7.09 -9.90
N ARG A 213 0.21 6.67 -9.42
CA ARG A 213 -1.02 7.45 -9.48
C ARG A 213 -1.04 8.35 -8.26
N VAL A 214 -0.87 9.65 -8.50
CA VAL A 214 -0.87 10.66 -7.45
C VAL A 214 -2.29 11.17 -7.25
N MET A 215 -2.73 11.17 -6.00
CA MET A 215 -4.04 11.65 -5.55
C MET A 215 -3.82 12.86 -4.64
N HIS A 216 -4.64 13.90 -4.79
CA HIS A 216 -4.55 15.09 -3.94
C HIS A 216 -5.55 14.98 -2.78
N TYR A 217 -5.04 14.79 -1.56
CA TYR A 217 -5.86 14.48 -0.39
C TYR A 217 -7.04 15.46 -0.21
N GLU A 218 -6.78 16.77 -0.24
CA GLU A 218 -7.81 17.79 -0.05
C GLU A 218 -8.87 17.76 -1.16
N ALA A 219 -8.46 17.58 -2.42
CA ALA A 219 -9.38 17.52 -3.54
C ALA A 219 -10.28 16.28 -3.45
N GLU A 220 -9.71 15.13 -3.11
CA GLU A 220 -10.46 13.88 -2.95
C GLU A 220 -11.37 13.93 -1.71
N ALA A 221 -10.91 14.51 -0.61
CA ALA A 221 -11.69 14.64 0.62
C ALA A 221 -12.90 15.58 0.45
N ASN A 222 -12.74 16.66 -0.33
CA ASN A 222 -13.79 17.65 -0.61
C ASN A 222 -14.69 17.29 -1.81
N GLY A 223 -14.23 16.38 -2.68
CA GLY A 223 -14.96 15.89 -3.84
C GLY A 223 -15.82 14.68 -3.50
N MET A 224 -15.58 13.57 -4.21
CA MET A 224 -16.36 12.34 -4.02
C MET A 224 -16.07 11.61 -2.70
N GLY A 225 -14.98 11.95 -2.01
CA GLY A 225 -14.47 11.28 -0.82
C GLY A 225 -13.33 10.31 -1.13
N LEU A 226 -12.40 10.15 -0.18
CA LEU A 226 -11.21 9.31 -0.33
C LEU A 226 -11.55 7.84 -0.62
N LEU A 227 -12.49 7.25 0.15
CA LEU A 227 -12.91 5.86 -0.01
C LEU A 227 -13.59 5.60 -1.36
N PRO A 228 -14.62 6.37 -1.76
CA PRO A 228 -15.23 6.24 -3.09
C PRO A 228 -14.20 6.34 -4.22
N SER A 229 -13.34 7.36 -4.16
CA SER A 229 -12.27 7.55 -5.16
C SER A 229 -11.31 6.36 -5.22
N PHE A 230 -10.91 5.85 -4.05
CA PHE A 230 -10.05 4.67 -3.95
C PHE A 230 -10.73 3.43 -4.56
N LEU A 231 -11.99 3.17 -4.23
CA LEU A 231 -12.76 2.05 -4.77
C LEU A 231 -12.96 2.16 -6.30
N THR A 232 -13.17 3.36 -6.82
CA THR A 232 -13.20 3.61 -8.27
C THR A 232 -11.86 3.24 -8.93
N ILE A 233 -10.72 3.54 -8.31
CA ILE A 233 -9.40 3.15 -8.83
C ILE A 233 -9.25 1.62 -8.89
N LEU A 234 -9.79 0.92 -7.89
CA LEU A 234 -9.75 -0.55 -7.84
C LEU A 234 -10.71 -1.22 -8.84
N GLY A 235 -11.66 -0.47 -9.39
CA GLY A 235 -12.70 -1.01 -10.27
C GLY A 235 -13.81 -1.74 -9.52
N ALA A 236 -14.11 -1.34 -8.27
CA ALA A 236 -15.26 -1.84 -7.54
C ALA A 236 -16.58 -1.41 -8.22
N ASP A 237 -17.65 -2.15 -7.98
CA ASP A 237 -18.97 -1.81 -8.52
C ASP A 237 -19.54 -0.51 -7.92
N GLU A 238 -20.49 0.11 -8.63
CA GLU A 238 -21.05 1.41 -8.26
C GLU A 238 -21.75 1.40 -6.90
N ALA A 239 -22.50 0.33 -6.59
CA ALA A 239 -23.17 0.17 -5.30
C ALA A 239 -22.16 0.13 -4.14
N PHE A 240 -21.01 -0.51 -4.35
CA PHE A 240 -19.95 -0.61 -3.37
C PHE A 240 -19.16 0.69 -3.24
N ILE A 241 -18.96 1.42 -4.33
CA ILE A 241 -18.41 2.80 -4.30
C ILE A 241 -19.31 3.70 -3.44
N ASP A 242 -20.63 3.62 -3.59
CA ASP A 242 -21.58 4.39 -2.80
C ASP A 242 -21.59 4.00 -1.32
N LYS A 243 -21.42 2.71 -1.00
CA LYS A 243 -21.17 2.26 0.38
C LYS A 243 -19.95 2.92 1.00
N GLY A 244 -18.90 3.19 0.21
CA GLY A 244 -17.73 3.93 0.66
C GLY A 244 -18.01 5.40 1.03
N ARG A 245 -19.08 6.01 0.51
CA ARG A 245 -19.44 7.41 0.80
C ARG A 245 -19.96 7.60 2.22
N THR A 246 -20.68 6.59 2.72
CA THR A 246 -21.35 6.60 4.03
C THR A 246 -20.54 5.86 5.12
N ALA A 247 -19.40 5.28 4.75
CA ALA A 247 -18.53 4.56 5.66
C ALA A 247 -17.96 5.45 6.77
N LEU A 248 -17.72 4.83 7.94
CA LEU A 248 -17.05 5.48 9.07
C LEU A 248 -15.67 5.99 8.65
N ARG A 249 -15.39 7.25 9.02
CA ARG A 249 -14.09 7.87 8.79
C ARG A 249 -13.30 7.87 10.10
N TYR A 250 -12.14 7.23 10.07
CA TYR A 250 -11.19 7.16 11.17
C TYR A 250 -10.12 8.24 11.03
N ASN A 251 -9.79 8.88 12.16
CA ASN A 251 -8.66 9.82 12.29
C ASN A 251 -8.68 10.98 11.27
N VAL A 252 -9.87 11.49 10.92
CA VAL A 252 -10.01 12.70 10.11
C VAL A 252 -9.66 13.90 10.98
N SER A 253 -8.58 14.60 10.63
CA SER A 253 -8.13 15.81 11.31
C SER A 253 -7.89 16.95 10.34
#